data_AF-A0A3D4RKS5-F1
#
_entry.id   AF-A0A3D4RKS5-F1
#
_cell.length_a   1.000
_cell.length_b   1.000
_cell.length_c   1.000
_cell.angle_alpha   90.00
_cell.angle_beta   90.00
_cell.angle_gamma   90.00
#
_symmetry.space_group_name_H-M   'P 1'
#
loop_
_entity.id
_entity.type
_entity.pdbx_description
1 polymer ?
#
loop_
_entity_poly.entity_id
_entity_poly.type
_entity_poly.pdbx_seq_one_letter_code
_entity_poly.pdbx_strand_id
1 'polypeptide(L)'
;MAKNLKVTIDSEEFRNSFRPHMPPSRASIEKPEEQKEVPQETALPRNMVSSKDSASLMEEYQERYIRRSENPARSGKMTYIRKEYHETIMRLVSVMERDDMSISGYIDHVLTEHFQKYGEVIREVYKKNNNRDIIMW
;
A
#
# COMPACT_ATOMS: atom_id res chain seq x y z
N MET A 1 57.28 20.41 14.18
CA MET A 1 57.00 19.10 14.81
C MET A 1 55.53 18.77 14.58
N ALA A 2 55.19 17.99 13.55
CA ALA A 2 53.81 17.57 13.28
C ALA A 2 53.66 16.10 13.70
N LYS A 3 52.71 15.82 14.59
CA LYS A 3 52.42 14.47 15.11
C LYS A 3 51.37 13.86 14.18
N ASN A 4 51.74 12.79 13.48
CA ASN A 4 50.81 12.04 12.64
C ASN A 4 49.89 11.21 13.54
N LEU A 5 48.64 11.62 13.67
CA LEU A 5 47.61 10.87 14.39
C LEU A 5 47.14 9.72 13.49
N LYS A 6 47.62 8.50 13.73
CA LYS A 6 47.05 7.30 13.11
C LYS A 6 45.67 7.09 13.74
N VAL A 7 44.62 7.56 13.07
CA VAL A 7 43.25 7.25 13.44
C VAL A 7 42.94 5.85 12.92
N THR A 8 42.98 4.86 13.80
CA THR A 8 42.43 3.52 13.55
C THR A 8 40.95 3.56 13.93
N ILE A 9 40.07 3.68 12.94
CA ILE A 9 38.62 3.63 13.17
C ILE A 9 38.20 2.16 13.18
N ASP A 10 37.87 1.64 14.36
CA ASP A 10 37.25 0.32 14.48
C ASP A 10 35.81 0.40 13.95
N SER A 11 35.56 -0.36 12.88
CA SER A 11 34.29 -0.32 12.15
C SER A 11 33.14 -0.93 12.96
N GLU A 12 33.44 -1.81 13.92
CA GLU A 12 32.42 -2.48 14.75
C GLU A 12 31.93 -1.56 15.86
N GLU A 13 32.81 -0.74 16.45
CA GLU A 13 32.46 0.24 17.47
C GLU A 13 31.58 1.36 16.89
N PHE A 14 31.90 1.83 15.67
CA PHE A 14 31.07 2.80 14.96
C PHE A 14 29.66 2.26 14.66
N ARG A 15 29.54 1.00 14.20
CA ARG A 15 28.24 0.37 13.91
C ARG A 15 27.43 0.12 15.17
N ASN A 16 28.07 -0.18 16.29
CA ASN A 16 27.39 -0.40 17.56
C ASN A 16 26.89 0.90 18.20
N SER A 17 27.49 2.06 17.91
CA SER A 17 27.05 3.37 18.44
C SER A 17 25.64 3.79 17.96
N PHE A 18 25.23 3.34 16.76
CA PHE A 18 23.90 3.64 16.20
C PHE A 18 22.84 2.60 16.57
N ARG A 19 23.21 1.53 17.27
CA ARG A 19 22.26 0.51 17.69
C ARG A 19 21.57 0.97 18.98
N PRO A 20 20.23 1.12 19.02
CA PRO A 20 19.54 1.43 20.25
C PRO A 20 19.83 0.34 21.30
N HIS A 21 20.27 0.73 22.49
CA HIS A 21 20.48 -0.21 23.58
C HIS A 21 19.13 -0.76 24.03
N MET A 22 18.81 -1.97 23.58
CA MET A 22 17.58 -2.68 23.94
C MET A 22 17.68 -3.08 25.43
N PRO A 23 16.64 -2.90 26.25
CA PRO A 23 16.69 -3.35 27.65
C PRO A 23 16.82 -4.87 27.69
N PRO A 24 17.47 -5.44 28.73
CA PRO A 24 17.65 -6.88 28.83
C PRO A 24 16.29 -7.58 28.89
N SER A 25 16.11 -8.54 27.98
CA SER A 25 14.96 -9.45 27.95
C SER A 25 14.89 -10.23 29.26
N ARG A 26 13.77 -10.07 29.98
CA ARG A 26 13.49 -10.78 31.23
C ARG A 26 13.21 -12.25 30.94
N ALA A 27 14.24 -13.09 31.06
CA ALA A 27 14.08 -14.52 31.20
C ALA A 27 13.47 -14.84 32.58
N SER A 28 12.62 -15.88 32.61
CA SER A 28 11.96 -16.55 33.76
C SER A 28 10.53 -16.08 34.07
N ILE A 29 9.54 -16.89 33.69
CA ILE A 29 8.79 -17.81 34.58
C ILE A 29 7.93 -18.74 33.70
N GLU A 30 8.07 -20.06 33.91
CA GLU A 30 7.26 -21.14 33.31
C GLU A 30 6.19 -21.65 34.31
N LYS A 31 4.94 -21.79 33.80
CA LYS A 31 3.92 -22.88 34.00
C LYS A 31 3.14 -22.97 35.36
N PRO A 32 1.89 -23.56 35.51
CA PRO A 32 1.02 -24.37 34.62
C PRO A 32 -0.48 -24.01 34.39
N GLU A 33 -1.05 -24.73 33.41
CA GLU A 33 -2.42 -24.87 32.86
C GLU A 33 -3.57 -25.11 33.86
N GLU A 34 -4.79 -24.60 33.55
CA GLU A 34 -6.01 -25.43 33.42
C GLU A 34 -7.13 -24.77 32.54
N GLN A 35 -7.87 -25.64 31.84
CA GLN A 35 -8.87 -25.53 30.75
C GLN A 35 -10.12 -24.67 31.10
N LYS A 36 -11.04 -24.17 30.24
CA LYS A 36 -11.80 -24.65 29.07
C LYS A 36 -12.73 -23.45 28.70
N GLU A 37 -12.99 -23.01 27.45
CA GLU A 37 -14.02 -23.50 26.52
C GLU A 37 -13.92 -22.69 25.19
N VAL A 38 -14.09 -23.39 24.07
CA VAL A 38 -14.34 -22.91 22.68
C VAL A 38 -15.87 -22.98 22.50
N PRO A 39 -16.62 -22.18 21.69
CA PRO A 39 -16.31 -21.74 20.31
C PRO A 39 -16.83 -20.34 19.88
N GLN A 40 -16.20 -19.74 18.86
CA GLN A 40 -16.89 -19.50 17.59
C GLN A 40 -15.96 -19.02 16.48
N GLU A 41 -15.89 -19.90 15.50
CA GLU A 41 -15.28 -19.82 14.20
C GLU A 41 -16.06 -18.83 13.32
N THR A 42 -15.43 -17.69 13.00
CA THR A 42 -15.69 -17.01 11.73
C THR A 42 -14.42 -17.07 10.93
N ALA A 43 -14.23 -18.20 10.27
CA ALA A 43 -13.27 -18.34 9.19
C ALA A 43 -13.65 -17.33 8.11
N LEU A 44 -12.79 -16.33 7.91
CA LEU A 44 -12.73 -15.58 6.65
C LEU A 44 -12.67 -16.62 5.52
N PRO A 45 -13.47 -16.48 4.43
CA PRO A 45 -13.34 -17.37 3.31
C PRO A 45 -11.98 -17.11 2.67
N ARG A 46 -11.00 -17.96 3.02
CA ARG A 46 -9.77 -18.14 2.26
C ARG A 46 -10.20 -18.80 0.96
N ASN A 47 -10.64 -17.99 -0.01
CA ASN A 47 -10.79 -18.45 -1.37
C ASN A 47 -9.41 -18.92 -1.84
N MET A 48 -9.23 -20.25 -1.86
CA MET A 48 -8.19 -20.91 -2.63
C MET A 48 -8.48 -20.60 -4.09
N VAL A 49 -7.90 -19.50 -4.59
CA VAL A 49 -7.77 -19.30 -6.02
C VAL A 49 -6.83 -20.40 -6.50
N SER A 50 -7.35 -21.30 -7.33
CA SER A 50 -6.54 -22.28 -8.04
C SER A 50 -5.43 -21.54 -8.79
N SER A 51 -4.21 -22.08 -8.84
CA SER A 51 -3.05 -21.43 -9.47
C SER A 51 -3.26 -21.11 -10.96
N LYS A 52 -4.31 -21.66 -11.57
CA LYS A 52 -4.76 -21.38 -12.94
C LYS A 52 -5.62 -20.11 -13.04
N ASP A 53 -6.37 -19.80 -11.99
CA ASP A 53 -7.23 -18.60 -11.92
C ASP A 53 -6.43 -17.35 -11.55
N SER A 54 -5.33 -17.49 -10.80
CA SER A 54 -4.46 -16.37 -10.43
C SER A 54 -3.79 -15.70 -11.64
N ALA A 55 -3.47 -16.47 -12.69
CA ALA A 55 -2.92 -15.92 -13.92
C ALA A 55 -3.96 -15.10 -14.69
N SER A 56 -5.19 -15.61 -14.79
CA SER A 56 -6.31 -14.89 -15.42
C SER A 56 -6.66 -13.60 -14.68
N LEU A 57 -6.66 -13.64 -13.34
CA LEU A 57 -6.91 -12.45 -12.53
C LEU A 57 -5.79 -11.42 -12.63
N MET A 58 -4.54 -11.88 -12.76
CA MET A 58 -3.39 -10.99 -12.97
C MET A 58 -3.52 -10.24 -14.30
N GLU A 59 -3.90 -10.94 -15.36
CA GLU A 59 -4.12 -10.35 -16.69
C GLU A 59 -5.28 -9.34 -16.66
N GLU A 60 -6.44 -9.73 -16.12
CA GLU A 60 -7.59 -8.82 -15.99
C GLU A 60 -7.25 -7.57 -15.18
N TYR A 61 -6.51 -7.73 -14.08
CA TYR A 61 -6.07 -6.62 -13.25
C TYR A 61 -5.12 -5.69 -14.01
N GLN A 62 -4.17 -6.25 -14.77
CA GLN A 62 -3.25 -5.48 -15.59
C GLN A 62 -3.97 -4.69 -16.67
N GLU A 63 -4.90 -5.31 -17.38
CA GLU A 63 -5.67 -4.63 -18.42
C GLU A 63 -6.54 -3.50 -17.86
N ARG A 64 -7.12 -3.70 -16.67
CA ARG A 64 -8.02 -2.71 -16.06
C ARG A 64 -7.26 -1.52 -15.48
N TYR A 65 -6.18 -1.76 -14.73
CA TYR A 65 -5.52 -0.71 -13.94
C TYR A 65 -4.10 -0.40 -14.38
N ILE A 66 -3.43 -1.30 -15.11
CA ILE A 66 -2.02 -1.20 -15.54
C ILE A 66 -1.95 -0.93 -17.06
N ARG A 67 -2.64 0.12 -17.51
CA ARG A 67 -2.62 0.62 -18.90
C ARG A 67 -2.18 2.07 -18.99
N ARG A 68 -1.82 2.54 -20.19
CA ARG A 68 -1.50 3.95 -20.41
C ARG A 68 -2.73 4.81 -20.11
N SER A 69 -2.56 5.86 -19.31
CA SER A 69 -3.64 6.82 -19.07
C SER A 69 -3.76 7.78 -20.25
N GLU A 70 -4.98 8.03 -20.70
CA GLU A 70 -5.29 9.03 -21.74
C GLU A 70 -5.11 10.46 -21.20
N ASN A 71 -5.23 10.63 -19.87
CA ASN A 71 -5.13 11.90 -19.18
C ASN A 71 -3.74 12.08 -18.56
N PRO A 72 -2.85 12.91 -19.16
CA PRO A 72 -1.53 13.11 -18.61
C PRO A 72 -1.63 13.84 -17.27
N ALA A 73 -0.79 13.46 -16.29
CA ALA A 73 -0.79 14.04 -14.94
C ALA A 73 -0.83 15.58 -14.91
N ARG A 74 -0.14 16.21 -15.88
CA ARG A 74 -0.01 17.66 -16.03
C ARG A 74 -1.33 18.40 -16.30
N SER A 75 -2.37 17.73 -16.80
CA SER A 75 -3.70 18.33 -16.99
C SER A 75 -4.60 18.12 -15.77
N GLY A 76 -4.17 17.31 -14.81
CA GLY A 76 -4.90 17.02 -13.59
C GLY A 76 -4.65 18.02 -12.46
N LYS A 77 -5.29 17.77 -11.33
CA LYS A 77 -5.03 18.47 -10.06
C LYS A 77 -4.18 17.59 -9.15
N MET A 78 -3.33 18.22 -8.33
CA MET A 78 -2.58 17.51 -7.30
C MET A 78 -3.51 17.14 -6.15
N THR A 79 -3.45 15.87 -5.72
CA THR A 79 -4.15 15.39 -4.52
C THR A 79 -3.16 14.70 -3.60
N TYR A 80 -3.40 14.81 -2.30
CA TYR A 80 -2.63 14.07 -1.31
C TYR A 80 -3.18 12.65 -1.20
N ILE A 81 -2.27 11.68 -1.15
CA ILE A 81 -2.57 10.30 -0.79
C ILE A 81 -1.69 9.89 0.38
N ARG A 82 -2.11 8.88 1.12
CA ARG A 82 -1.29 8.28 2.20
C ARG A 82 0.05 7.82 1.65
N LYS A 83 1.12 8.01 2.43
CA LYS A 83 2.49 7.65 2.03
C LYS A 83 2.61 6.17 1.69
N GLU A 84 1.97 5.31 2.46
CA GLU A 84 1.99 3.86 2.29
C GLU A 84 1.37 3.45 0.95
N TYR A 85 0.33 4.17 0.51
CA TYR A 85 -0.31 3.94 -0.78
C TYR A 85 0.53 4.45 -1.93
N HIS A 86 1.17 5.62 -1.74
CA HIS A 86 2.12 6.12 -2.72
C HIS A 86 3.25 5.12 -2.97
N GLU A 87 3.87 4.59 -1.91
CA GLU A 87 4.94 3.59 -2.04
C GLU A 87 4.47 2.28 -2.68
N THR A 88 3.26 1.84 -2.33
CA THR A 88 2.67 0.62 -2.91
C THR A 88 2.41 0.78 -4.41
N ILE A 89 1.78 1.88 -4.82
CA ILE A 89 1.50 2.18 -6.22
C ILE A 89 2.81 2.37 -6.99
N MET A 90 3.77 3.10 -6.40
CA MET A 90 5.08 3.29 -7.02
C MET A 90 5.77 1.94 -7.31
N ARG A 91 5.79 1.02 -6.33
CA ARG A 91 6.36 -0.32 -6.53
C ARG A 91 5.60 -1.11 -7.61
N LEU A 92 4.28 -1.03 -7.61
CA LEU A 92 3.45 -1.68 -8.62
C LEU A 92 3.78 -1.20 -10.03
N VAL A 93 3.90 0.11 -10.21
CA VAL A 93 4.27 0.73 -11.49
C VAL A 93 5.69 0.33 -11.90
N SER A 94 6.65 0.33 -10.96
CA SER A 94 8.04 -0.02 -11.26
C SER A 94 8.24 -1.49 -11.66
N VAL A 95 7.49 -2.44 -11.07
CA VAL A 95 7.65 -3.87 -11.36
C VAL A 95 7.11 -4.24 -12.75
N MET A 96 6.19 -3.45 -13.29
CA MET A 96 5.45 -3.84 -14.48
C MET A 96 6.18 -3.49 -15.80
N GLU A 97 7.37 -2.87 -15.77
CA GLU A 97 8.25 -2.53 -16.92
C GLU A 97 7.51 -1.99 -18.18
N ARG A 98 6.31 -1.44 -18.01
CA ARG A 98 5.53 -0.78 -19.05
C ARG A 98 5.75 0.71 -18.87
N ASP A 99 6.66 1.27 -19.67
CA ASP A 99 7.19 2.65 -19.60
C ASP A 99 6.14 3.79 -19.63
N ASP A 100 4.85 3.47 -19.77
CA ASP A 100 3.80 4.46 -20.02
C ASP A 100 2.83 4.68 -18.83
N MET A 101 3.10 4.07 -17.67
CA MET A 101 2.25 4.26 -16.49
C MET A 101 2.86 5.22 -15.46
N SER A 102 2.06 6.18 -15.01
CA SER A 102 2.36 7.01 -13.85
C SER A 102 1.48 6.66 -12.65
N ILE A 103 1.92 7.06 -11.45
CA ILE A 103 1.11 6.99 -10.23
C ILE A 103 -0.25 7.69 -10.43
N SER A 104 -0.26 8.84 -11.10
CA SER A 104 -1.50 9.56 -11.39
C SER A 104 -2.43 8.75 -12.30
N GLY A 105 -1.89 8.06 -13.31
CA GLY A 105 -2.66 7.22 -14.22
C GLY A 105 -3.30 6.03 -13.50
N TYR A 106 -2.57 5.38 -12.59
CA TYR A 106 -3.15 4.31 -11.76
C TYR A 106 -4.32 4.83 -10.91
N ILE A 107 -4.15 5.98 -10.26
CA ILE A 107 -5.20 6.61 -9.44
C ILE A 107 -6.41 6.97 -10.32
N ASP A 108 -6.19 7.51 -11.52
CA ASP A 108 -7.25 7.86 -12.47
C ASP A 108 -8.10 6.64 -12.87
N HIS A 109 -7.49 5.49 -13.15
CA HIS A 109 -8.23 4.26 -13.45
C HIS A 109 -9.04 3.75 -12.26
N VAL A 110 -8.47 3.75 -11.06
CA VAL A 110 -9.18 3.36 -9.83
C VAL A 110 -10.38 4.26 -9.58
N LEU A 111 -10.19 5.57 -9.73
CA LEU A 111 -11.26 6.55 -9.56
C LEU A 111 -12.33 6.40 -10.66
N THR A 112 -11.94 6.19 -11.90
CA THR A 112 -12.86 5.98 -13.03
C THR A 112 -13.78 4.80 -12.76
N GLU A 113 -13.24 3.64 -12.38
CA GLU A 113 -14.08 2.48 -12.05
C GLU A 113 -14.94 2.74 -10.80
N HIS A 114 -14.39 3.40 -9.79
CA HIS A 114 -15.15 3.77 -8.59
C HIS A 114 -16.36 4.65 -8.93
N PHE A 115 -16.17 5.67 -9.77
CA PHE A 115 -17.24 6.56 -10.19
C PHE A 115 -18.24 5.90 -11.13
N GLN A 116 -17.79 4.98 -12.00
CA GLN A 116 -18.70 4.17 -12.81
C GLN A 116 -19.58 3.27 -11.94
N LYS A 117 -19.00 2.63 -10.92
CA LYS A 117 -19.72 1.70 -10.03
C LYS A 117 -20.65 2.40 -9.05
N TYR A 118 -20.23 3.55 -8.51
CA TYR A 118 -20.93 4.23 -7.42
C TYR A 118 -21.51 5.60 -7.80
N GLY A 119 -21.49 5.99 -9.07
CA GLY A 119 -21.91 7.31 -9.53
C GLY A 119 -23.33 7.69 -9.12
N GLU A 120 -24.28 6.75 -9.20
CA GLU A 120 -25.67 6.98 -8.76
C GLU A 120 -25.78 7.21 -7.25
N VAL A 121 -25.08 6.41 -6.45
CA VAL A 121 -25.03 6.55 -4.99
C VAL A 121 -24.41 7.89 -4.61
N ILE A 122 -23.32 8.26 -5.28
CA ILE A 122 -22.65 9.54 -5.09
C ILE A 122 -23.62 10.68 -5.42
N ARG A 123 -24.34 10.61 -6.55
CA ARG A 123 -25.35 11.61 -6.93
C ARG A 123 -26.44 11.76 -5.88
N GLU A 124 -26.94 10.65 -5.33
CA GLU A 124 -27.95 10.68 -4.27
C GLU A 124 -27.43 11.36 -2.98
N VAL A 125 -26.19 11.08 -2.59
CA VAL A 125 -25.53 11.74 -1.46
C VAL A 125 -25.43 13.25 -1.67
N TYR A 126 -25.04 13.69 -2.88
CA TYR A 126 -24.96 15.12 -3.20
C TYR A 126 -26.32 15.82 -3.24
N LYS A 127 -27.35 15.18 -3.82
CA LYS A 127 -28.72 15.73 -3.86
C LYS A 127 -29.26 15.97 -2.45
N LYS A 128 -29.08 15.00 -1.56
CA LYS A 128 -29.52 15.10 -0.16
C LYS A 128 -28.83 16.21 0.61
N ASN A 129 -27.56 16.50 0.30
CA ASN A 129 -26.77 17.43 1.10
C ASN A 129 -26.78 18.88 0.58
N ASN A 130 -26.93 19.11 -0.73
CA ASN A 130 -26.70 20.44 -1.32
C ASN A 130 -27.78 21.00 -2.28
N ASN A 131 -28.91 20.33 -2.49
CA ASN A 131 -30.02 20.81 -3.35
C ASN A 131 -29.59 21.32 -4.75
N ARG A 132 -28.43 20.90 -5.25
CA ARG A 132 -27.87 21.25 -6.57
C ARG A 132 -27.26 20.00 -7.18
N ASP A 133 -27.70 19.66 -8.38
CA ASP A 133 -27.06 18.67 -9.25
C ASP A 133 -25.72 19.25 -9.73
N ILE A 134 -24.64 18.95 -9.00
CA ILE A 134 -23.31 19.53 -9.28
C ILE A 134 -22.45 18.60 -10.15
N ILE A 135 -22.88 17.37 -10.43
CA ILE A 135 -22.00 16.38 -11.08
C ILE A 135 -22.63 15.85 -12.37
N MET A 136 -22.17 16.41 -13.50
CA MET A 136 -22.29 15.85 -14.84
C MET A 136 -20.94 15.19 -15.14
N TRP A 137 -20.92 13.86 -15.25
CA TRP A 137 -19.80 13.12 -15.84
C TRP A 137 -19.97 13.09 -17.36
#